data_AF-B4GK76-F1
#
_entry.id   AF-B4GK76-F1
#
_cell.length_a   1.000
_cell.length_b   1.000
_cell.length_c   1.000
_cell.angle_alpha   90.00
_cell.angle_beta   90.00
_cell.angle_gamma   90.00
#
_symmetry.space_group_name_H-M   'P 1'
#
loop_
_entity.id
_entity.type
_entity.pdbx_description
1 polymer ?
#
loop_
_entity_poly.entity_id
_entity_poly.type
_entity_poly.pdbx_seq_one_letter_code
_entity_poly.pdbx_strand_id
1 'polypeptide(L)'
;MHYSLIFTVTIAVLVSYTSSFSIPHPFENLCEFLKYVEKDQHEALESLTQKAAVLGRAAIEILPKNSSFEEYIKRDLDSVNNTQGFDQMIDFLNRFESSYNRYILGNLSLESQPTLRLLYNNWDSESSNIIENSNSNISARFDEMRNKPSENWSIVKQEYSSASNVYMYRRDYDGHPFFGRYLYSDKSKYYCDE
;
A
#
# COMPACT_ATOMS: atom_id res chain seq x y z
N MET A 1 -40.99 -21.92 -34.53
CA MET A 1 -39.99 -21.91 -33.43
C MET A 1 -38.99 -23.02 -33.69
N HIS A 2 -37.76 -22.89 -33.17
CA HIS A 2 -36.65 -23.86 -33.22
C HIS A 2 -35.52 -23.60 -34.23
N TYR A 3 -34.87 -22.43 -34.20
CA TYR A 3 -33.44 -22.30 -34.56
C TYR A 3 -32.70 -21.22 -33.77
N SER A 4 -33.12 -20.93 -32.52
CA SER A 4 -32.54 -19.81 -31.73
C SER A 4 -31.87 -20.23 -30.42
N LEU A 5 -31.73 -21.53 -30.15
CA LEU A 5 -31.16 -22.03 -28.89
C LEU A 5 -29.76 -22.65 -29.04
N ILE A 6 -29.29 -22.90 -30.26
CA ILE A 6 -27.95 -23.49 -30.48
C ILE A 6 -26.88 -22.39 -30.62
N PHE A 7 -27.25 -21.21 -31.11
CA PHE A 7 -26.29 -20.10 -31.33
C PHE A 7 -25.94 -19.31 -30.05
N THR A 8 -26.83 -19.28 -29.06
CA THR A 8 -26.58 -18.59 -27.78
C THR A 8 -25.70 -19.40 -26.83
N VAL A 9 -25.70 -20.73 -26.94
CA VAL A 9 -24.85 -21.60 -26.11
C VAL A 9 -23.42 -21.66 -26.64
N THR A 10 -23.21 -21.57 -27.96
CA THR A 10 -21.85 -21.52 -28.53
C THR A 10 -21.14 -20.20 -28.26
N ILE A 11 -21.84 -19.05 -28.25
CA ILE A 11 -21.22 -17.77 -27.89
C ILE A 11 -20.94 -17.71 -26.38
N ALA A 12 -21.83 -18.21 -25.52
CA ALA A 12 -21.58 -18.26 -24.08
C ALA A 12 -20.39 -19.15 -23.72
N VAL A 13 -20.16 -20.26 -24.42
CA VAL A 13 -19.00 -21.15 -24.21
C VAL A 13 -17.71 -20.58 -24.85
N LEU A 14 -17.79 -19.88 -25.98
CA LEU A 14 -16.64 -19.19 -26.59
C LEU A 14 -16.23 -17.90 -25.85
N VAL A 15 -17.14 -17.27 -25.09
CA VAL A 15 -16.82 -16.08 -24.27
C VAL A 15 -16.37 -16.49 -22.86
N SER A 16 -16.73 -17.69 -22.38
CA SER A 16 -16.25 -18.23 -21.09
C SER A 16 -14.96 -19.04 -21.20
N TYR A 17 -14.52 -19.39 -22.41
CA TYR A 17 -13.17 -19.90 -22.67
C TYR A 17 -12.34 -18.86 -23.41
N THR A 18 -11.32 -18.34 -22.73
CA THR A 18 -10.21 -17.52 -23.25
C THR A 18 -10.45 -16.02 -23.43
N SER A 19 -10.67 -15.30 -22.33
CA SER A 19 -9.88 -14.09 -22.07
C SER A 19 -8.90 -14.33 -20.93
N SER A 20 -8.23 -15.50 -20.94
CA SER A 20 -6.94 -15.61 -20.27
C SER A 20 -5.97 -14.84 -21.17
N PHE A 21 -5.75 -13.56 -20.89
CA PHE A 21 -4.62 -12.86 -21.48
C PHE A 21 -3.38 -13.55 -20.93
N SER A 22 -2.84 -14.52 -21.67
CA SER A 22 -1.62 -15.18 -21.25
C SER A 22 -0.54 -14.10 -21.19
N ILE A 23 0.00 -13.86 -20.00
CA ILE A 23 1.14 -12.97 -19.80
C ILE A 23 2.18 -13.40 -20.84
N PRO A 24 2.59 -12.52 -21.78
CA PRO A 24 3.60 -12.91 -22.74
C PRO A 24 4.84 -13.30 -21.94
N HIS A 25 5.44 -14.46 -22.24
CA HIS A 25 6.57 -15.05 -21.51
C HIS A 25 7.68 -14.05 -21.05
N PRO A 26 8.05 -12.97 -21.80
CA PRO A 26 9.00 -11.98 -21.28
C PRO A 26 8.51 -11.15 -20.08
N PHE A 27 7.20 -11.01 -19.86
CA PHE A 27 6.60 -10.18 -18.81
C PHE A 27 6.19 -10.95 -17.55
N GLU A 28 6.31 -12.28 -17.51
CA GLU A 28 6.01 -13.08 -16.32
C GLU A 28 6.85 -12.64 -15.10
N ASN A 29 8.17 -12.48 -15.31
CA ASN A 29 9.08 -11.98 -14.27
C ASN A 29 8.72 -10.55 -13.81
N LEU A 30 8.20 -9.72 -14.70
CA LEU A 30 7.75 -8.36 -14.36
C LEU A 30 6.48 -8.42 -13.51
N CYS A 31 5.52 -9.27 -13.86
CA CYS A 31 4.31 -9.47 -13.08
C CYS A 31 4.61 -10.05 -11.69
N GLU A 32 5.51 -11.04 -11.58
CA GLU A 32 5.94 -11.58 -10.28
C GLU A 32 6.55 -10.49 -9.38
N PHE A 33 7.36 -9.59 -9.94
CA PHE A 33 7.89 -8.47 -9.20
C PHE A 33 6.81 -7.48 -8.76
N LEU A 34 5.89 -7.11 -9.65
CA LEU A 34 4.79 -6.20 -9.30
C LEU A 34 3.90 -6.78 -8.20
N LYS A 35 3.65 -8.09 -8.21
CA LYS A 35 2.96 -8.80 -7.13
C LYS A 35 3.78 -8.79 -5.83
N TYR A 36 5.09 -8.96 -5.91
CA TYR A 36 5.98 -8.85 -4.75
C TYR A 36 5.96 -7.44 -4.13
N VAL A 37 6.07 -6.39 -4.94
CA VAL A 37 6.04 -5.00 -4.46
C VAL A 37 4.70 -4.70 -3.79
N GLU A 38 3.58 -5.08 -4.40
CA GLU A 38 2.26 -4.88 -3.80
C GLU A 38 2.12 -5.59 -2.45
N LYS A 39 2.56 -6.84 -2.38
CA LYS A 39 2.53 -7.60 -1.13
C LYS A 39 3.37 -6.94 -0.05
N ASP A 40 4.63 -6.59 -0.34
CA ASP A 40 5.54 -5.95 0.61
C ASP A 40 4.98 -4.60 1.10
N GLN A 41 4.42 -3.80 0.18
CA GLN A 41 3.75 -2.55 0.54
C GLN A 41 2.50 -2.76 1.38
N HIS A 42 1.68 -3.78 1.08
CA HIS A 42 0.48 -4.07 1.85
C HIS A 42 0.83 -4.50 3.29
N GLU A 43 1.82 -5.38 3.45
CA GLU A 43 2.32 -5.83 4.76
C GLU A 43 2.91 -4.66 5.57
N ALA A 44 3.65 -3.76 4.91
CA ALA A 44 4.18 -2.56 5.54
C ALA A 44 3.07 -1.60 6.00
N LEU A 45 2.05 -1.34 5.16
CA LEU A 45 0.90 -0.52 5.52
C LEU A 45 0.08 -1.11 6.66
N GLU A 46 -0.11 -2.43 6.67
CA GLU A 46 -0.82 -3.12 7.74
C GLU A 46 -0.07 -2.94 9.08
N SER A 47 1.25 -3.14 9.07
CA SER A 47 2.11 -2.95 10.23
C SER A 47 2.05 -1.51 10.76
N LEU A 48 2.16 -0.52 9.88
CA LEU A 48 2.05 0.90 10.24
C LEU A 48 0.68 1.23 10.83
N THR A 49 -0.39 0.74 10.20
CA THR A 49 -1.78 0.94 10.63
C THR A 49 -2.02 0.36 12.03
N GLN A 50 -1.53 -0.86 12.28
CA GLN A 50 -1.60 -1.49 13.59
C GLN A 50 -0.82 -0.70 14.65
N LYS A 51 0.40 -0.25 14.34
CA LYS A 51 1.22 0.56 15.26
C LYS A 51 0.60 1.91 15.57
N ALA A 52 0.06 2.61 14.57
CA ALA A 52 -0.67 3.85 14.76
C ALA A 52 -1.91 3.64 15.64
N ALA A 53 -2.64 2.52 15.45
CA ALA A 53 -3.78 2.20 16.30
C ALA A 53 -3.38 1.92 17.76
N VAL A 54 -2.26 1.22 17.99
CA VAL A 54 -1.70 1.00 19.34
C VAL A 54 -1.34 2.33 19.99
N LEU A 55 -0.64 3.22 19.28
CA LEU A 55 -0.32 4.57 19.76
C LEU A 55 -1.58 5.36 20.08
N GLY A 56 -2.59 5.34 19.20
CA GLY A 56 -3.85 6.03 19.40
C GLY A 56 -4.58 5.60 20.67
N ARG A 57 -4.65 4.28 20.93
CA ARG A 57 -5.25 3.74 22.15
C ARG A 57 -4.46 4.16 23.39
N ALA A 58 -3.14 4.05 23.37
CA ALA A 58 -2.28 4.48 24.47
C ALA A 58 -2.42 6.00 24.77
N ALA A 59 -2.54 6.83 23.73
CA ALA A 59 -2.76 8.26 23.90
C ALA A 59 -4.14 8.56 24.53
N ILE A 60 -5.20 7.87 24.11
CA ILE A 60 -6.55 8.02 24.69
C ILE A 60 -6.56 7.70 26.19
N GLU A 61 -5.81 6.69 26.63
CA GLU A 61 -5.72 6.33 28.06
C GLU A 61 -5.07 7.43 28.92
N ILE A 62 -4.16 8.22 28.35
CA ILE A 62 -3.46 9.31 29.04
C ILE A 62 -4.28 10.60 29.01
N LEU A 63 -5.03 10.83 27.94
CA LEU A 63 -5.78 12.07 27.74
C LEU A 63 -6.98 12.17 28.69
N PRO A 64 -7.44 13.41 29.00
CA PRO A 64 -8.72 13.60 29.67
C PRO A 64 -9.85 12.94 28.86
N LYS A 65 -10.85 12.39 29.58
CA LYS A 65 -12.04 11.79 28.96
C LYS A 65 -12.70 12.77 27.98
N ASN A 66 -13.17 12.26 26.84
CA ASN A 66 -13.78 13.05 25.77
C ASN A 66 -12.84 14.12 25.21
N SER A 67 -11.54 13.82 25.14
CA SER A 67 -10.60 14.69 24.44
C SER A 67 -10.98 14.78 22.96
N SER A 68 -10.73 15.92 22.32
CA SER A 68 -11.00 16.10 20.89
C SER A 68 -10.27 15.09 20.02
N PHE A 69 -9.11 14.60 20.47
CA PHE A 69 -8.39 13.50 19.82
C PHE A 69 -9.20 12.19 19.89
N GLU A 70 -9.66 11.79 21.09
CA GLU A 70 -10.50 10.59 21.27
C GLU A 70 -11.74 10.65 20.38
N GLU A 71 -12.49 11.76 20.42
CA GLU A 71 -13.72 11.91 19.63
C GLU A 71 -13.48 11.80 18.12
N TYR A 72 -12.33 12.28 17.64
CA TYR A 72 -11.98 12.29 16.23
C TYR A 72 -11.52 10.91 15.74
N ILE A 73 -10.64 10.24 16.49
CA ILE A 73 -10.00 9.00 16.03
C ILE A 73 -10.76 7.73 16.40
N LYS A 74 -11.71 7.77 17.35
CA LYS A 74 -12.36 6.56 17.89
C LYS A 74 -13.04 5.69 16.84
N ARG A 75 -13.78 6.30 15.91
CA ARG A 75 -14.42 5.57 14.80
C ARG A 75 -13.40 4.90 13.88
N ASP A 76 -12.28 5.58 13.65
CA ASP A 76 -11.19 5.08 12.83
C ASP A 76 -10.47 3.92 13.52
N LEU A 77 -10.18 4.01 14.83
CA LEU A 77 -9.52 2.96 15.61
C LEU A 77 -10.33 1.66 15.73
N ASP A 78 -11.66 1.77 15.78
CA ASP A 78 -12.55 0.61 15.81
C ASP A 78 -12.56 -0.12 14.45
N SER A 79 -12.26 0.60 13.37
CA SER A 79 -12.25 0.07 12.01
C SER A 79 -10.93 -0.63 11.62
N VAL A 80 -9.85 -0.41 12.38
CA VAL A 80 -8.51 -0.98 12.10
C VAL A 80 -8.46 -2.50 12.25
N ASN A 81 -9.38 -3.10 13.02
CA ASN A 81 -9.42 -4.55 13.22
C ASN A 81 -10.10 -5.30 12.05
N ASN A 82 -10.63 -4.59 11.06
CA ASN A 82 -11.18 -5.20 9.85
C ASN A 82 -10.10 -5.20 8.75
N THR A 83 -10.15 -6.16 7.83
CA THR A 83 -9.23 -6.24 6.68
C THR A 83 -9.41 -5.00 5.80
N GLN A 84 -8.63 -3.95 6.07
CA GLN A 84 -8.73 -2.66 5.38
C GLN A 84 -8.06 -2.76 4.00
N GLY A 85 -8.72 -2.19 2.99
CA GLY A 85 -8.10 -2.01 1.68
C GLY A 85 -6.92 -1.05 1.75
N PHE A 86 -6.03 -1.13 0.76
CA PHE A 86 -4.81 -0.31 0.68
C PHE A 86 -5.08 1.19 0.85
N ASP A 87 -6.05 1.73 0.11
CA ASP A 87 -6.44 3.14 0.19
C ASP A 87 -7.00 3.52 1.58
N GLN A 88 -7.72 2.60 2.24
CA GLN A 88 -8.28 2.84 3.57
C GLN A 88 -7.21 2.93 4.65
N MET A 89 -6.15 2.10 4.54
CA MET A 89 -5.00 2.15 5.45
C MET A 89 -4.23 3.47 5.31
N ILE A 90 -3.99 3.93 4.08
CA ILE A 90 -3.34 5.23 3.83
C ILE A 90 -4.18 6.37 4.39
N ASP A 91 -5.48 6.36 4.11
CA ASP A 91 -6.43 7.35 4.59
C ASP A 91 -6.48 7.39 6.13
N PHE A 92 -6.44 6.23 6.78
CA PHE A 92 -6.34 6.12 8.23
C PHE A 92 -5.03 6.74 8.75
N LEU A 93 -3.88 6.36 8.20
CA LEU A 93 -2.57 6.85 8.64
C LEU A 93 -2.46 8.37 8.53
N ASN A 94 -2.89 8.94 7.41
CA ASN A 94 -2.91 10.40 7.18
C ASN A 94 -3.80 11.13 8.20
N ARG A 95 -5.02 10.61 8.43
CA ARG A 95 -5.92 11.19 9.43
C ARG A 95 -5.35 11.06 10.84
N PHE A 96 -4.75 9.91 11.16
CA PHE A 96 -4.15 9.65 12.45
C PHE A 96 -3.02 10.65 12.73
N GLU A 97 -2.04 10.75 11.84
CA GLU A 97 -0.89 11.65 11.98
C GLU A 97 -1.35 13.11 12.11
N SER A 98 -2.25 13.56 11.23
CA SER A 98 -2.80 14.92 11.27
C SER A 98 -3.49 15.22 12.60
N SER A 99 -4.27 14.27 13.11
CA SER A 99 -5.02 14.42 14.36
C SER A 99 -4.11 14.40 15.58
N TYR A 100 -3.11 13.51 15.59
CA TYR A 100 -2.13 13.43 16.67
C TYR A 100 -1.33 14.73 16.75
N ASN A 101 -0.84 15.22 15.61
CA ASN A 101 -0.14 16.49 15.54
C ASN A 101 -1.02 17.66 16.01
N ARG A 102 -2.25 17.76 15.52
CA ARG A 102 -3.15 18.88 15.83
C ARG A 102 -3.62 18.90 17.28
N TYR A 103 -4.10 17.78 17.79
CA TYR A 103 -4.80 17.73 19.07
C TYR A 103 -3.90 17.35 20.26
N ILE A 104 -2.76 16.71 19.99
CA ILE A 104 -1.79 16.30 21.02
C ILE A 104 -0.53 17.16 20.93
N LEU A 105 0.27 17.04 19.87
CA LEU A 105 1.60 17.68 19.85
C LEU A 105 1.56 19.21 19.74
N GLY A 106 0.55 19.75 19.05
CA GLY A 106 0.31 21.19 18.89
C GLY A 106 -0.51 21.80 20.02
N ASN A 107 -0.96 21.01 20.99
CA ASN A 107 -1.78 21.49 22.10
C ASN A 107 -0.91 21.90 23.29
N LEU A 108 -0.77 23.21 23.50
CA LEU A 108 0.01 23.78 24.61
C LEU A 108 -0.44 23.28 26.00
N SER A 109 -1.71 22.94 26.18
CA SER A 109 -2.20 22.41 27.47
C SER A 109 -1.64 21.02 27.80
N LEU A 110 -1.09 20.31 26.81
CA LEU A 110 -0.48 19.00 26.94
C LEU A 110 1.06 19.04 26.90
N GLU A 111 1.67 20.23 26.84
CA GLU A 111 3.13 20.39 26.81
C GLU A 111 3.81 19.77 28.05
N SER A 112 3.13 19.81 29.19
CA SER A 112 3.57 19.19 30.45
C SER A 112 3.43 17.66 30.49
N GLN A 113 2.94 17.02 29.43
CA GLN A 113 2.77 15.57 29.31
C GLN A 113 3.84 14.97 28.37
N PRO A 114 5.12 14.85 28.80
CA PRO A 114 6.21 14.41 27.93
C PRO A 114 6.00 12.99 27.39
N THR A 115 5.23 12.15 28.09
CA THR A 115 4.90 10.78 27.68
C THR A 115 4.23 10.73 26.31
N LEU A 116 3.30 11.65 26.01
CA LEU A 116 2.59 11.67 24.72
C LEU A 116 3.54 11.98 23.55
N ARG A 117 4.54 12.84 23.78
CA ARG A 117 5.59 13.13 22.79
C ARG A 117 6.57 11.97 22.63
N LEU A 118 6.95 11.33 23.73
CA LEU A 118 7.82 10.14 23.68
C LEU A 118 7.16 8.98 22.93
N LEU A 119 5.88 8.72 23.18
CA LEU A 119 5.12 7.71 22.45
C LEU A 119 5.08 8.00 20.94
N TYR A 120 4.86 9.25 20.56
CA TYR A 120 4.89 9.66 19.16
C TYR A 120 6.27 9.47 18.53
N ASN A 121 7.33 9.94 19.19
CA ASN A 121 8.70 9.81 18.66
C ASN A 121 9.12 8.34 18.49
N ASN A 122 8.70 7.47 19.40
CA ASN A 122 8.94 6.03 19.28
C ASN A 122 8.19 5.45 18.07
N TRP A 123 6.91 5.80 17.92
CA TRP A 123 6.12 5.40 16.75
C TRP A 123 6.71 5.91 15.43
N ASP A 124 7.17 7.16 15.38
CA ASP A 124 7.80 7.80 14.22
C ASP A 124 9.10 7.06 13.83
N SER A 125 9.94 6.75 14.81
CA SER A 125 11.16 5.96 14.60
C SER A 125 10.86 4.53 14.13
N GLU A 126 9.89 3.84 14.76
CA GLU A 126 9.48 2.50 14.34
C GLU A 126 8.87 2.49 12.93
N SER A 127 8.07 3.51 12.60
CA SER A 127 7.45 3.68 11.29
C SER A 127 8.50 3.90 10.21
N SER A 128 9.48 4.76 10.49
CA SER A 128 10.64 4.99 9.61
C SER A 128 11.38 3.68 9.32
N ASN A 129 11.65 2.87 10.35
CA ASN A 129 12.31 1.56 10.17
C ASN A 129 11.49 0.61 9.30
N ILE A 130 10.15 0.58 9.42
CA ILE A 130 9.29 -0.25 8.56
C ILE A 130 9.40 0.19 7.10
N ILE A 131 9.29 1.51 6.87
CA ILE A 131 9.37 2.11 5.53
C ILE A 131 10.75 1.85 4.90
N GLU A 132 11.83 2.04 5.66
CA GLU A 132 13.19 1.78 5.19
C GLU A 132 13.41 0.30 4.85
N ASN A 133 12.92 -0.63 5.67
CA ASN A 133 13.02 -2.05 5.40
C ASN A 133 12.25 -2.47 4.14
N SER A 134 11.00 -2.01 3.99
CA SER A 134 10.20 -2.24 2.78
C SER A 134 10.90 -1.68 1.54
N ASN A 135 11.41 -0.45 1.61
CA ASN A 135 12.16 0.17 0.52
C ASN A 135 13.44 -0.58 0.17
N SER A 136 14.17 -1.05 1.17
CA SER A 136 15.39 -1.85 0.99
C SER A 136 15.08 -3.18 0.31
N ASN A 137 14.04 -3.87 0.74
CA ASN A 137 13.55 -5.12 0.16
C ASN A 137 13.17 -4.96 -1.32
N ILE A 138 12.37 -3.93 -1.63
CA ILE A 138 11.96 -3.59 -3.00
C ILE A 138 13.19 -3.26 -3.86
N SER A 139 14.14 -2.48 -3.32
CA SER A 139 15.37 -2.10 -4.03
C SER A 139 16.28 -3.30 -4.30
N ALA A 140 16.45 -4.19 -3.33
CA ALA A 140 17.23 -5.42 -3.50
C ALA A 140 16.62 -6.34 -4.55
N ARG A 141 15.29 -6.51 -4.52
CA ARG A 141 14.57 -7.28 -5.54
C ARG A 141 14.68 -6.63 -6.92
N PHE A 142 14.73 -5.29 -6.96
CA PHE A 142 14.97 -4.55 -8.19
C PHE A 142 16.34 -4.82 -8.79
N ASP A 143 17.39 -4.78 -7.97
CA ASP A 143 18.73 -5.09 -8.40
C ASP A 143 18.89 -6.53 -8.87
N GLU A 144 18.23 -7.49 -8.20
CA GLU A 144 18.20 -8.89 -8.63
C GLU A 144 17.63 -9.01 -10.05
N MET A 145 16.48 -8.39 -10.31
CA MET A 145 15.84 -8.43 -11.62
C MET A 145 16.68 -7.76 -12.69
N ARG A 146 17.21 -6.56 -12.43
CA ARG A 146 18.03 -5.80 -13.39
C ARG A 146 19.24 -6.59 -13.89
N ASN A 147 19.78 -7.46 -13.03
CA ASN A 147 20.99 -8.24 -13.27
C ASN A 147 20.74 -9.65 -13.83
N LYS A 148 19.48 -10.09 -13.97
CA LYS A 148 19.15 -11.39 -14.60
C LYS A 148 19.48 -11.36 -16.12
N PRO A 149 20.28 -12.30 -16.64
CA PRO A 149 20.55 -12.39 -18.08
C PRO A 149 19.40 -13.10 -18.82
N SER A 150 18.85 -12.49 -19.88
CA SER A 150 17.96 -13.18 -20.85
C SER A 150 17.95 -12.49 -22.23
N GLU A 151 17.78 -13.28 -23.30
CA GLU A 151 17.81 -12.83 -24.71
C GLU A 151 16.63 -11.91 -25.11
N ASN A 152 15.54 -11.90 -24.33
CA ASN A 152 14.35 -11.06 -24.56
C ASN A 152 14.22 -9.91 -23.52
N TRP A 153 15.28 -9.66 -22.76
CA TRP A 153 15.25 -8.80 -21.57
C TRP A 153 15.36 -7.29 -21.87
N SER A 154 15.72 -6.86 -23.08
CA SER A 154 15.99 -5.44 -23.37
C SER A 154 14.76 -4.55 -23.22
N ILE A 155 13.61 -4.95 -23.79
CA ILE A 155 12.33 -4.22 -23.71
C ILE A 155 11.78 -4.28 -22.27
N VAL A 156 11.84 -5.45 -21.65
CA VAL A 156 11.39 -5.65 -20.26
C VAL A 156 12.20 -4.81 -19.30
N LYS A 157 13.53 -4.75 -19.47
CA LYS A 157 14.44 -3.95 -18.64
C LYS A 157 14.20 -2.44 -18.81
N GLN A 158 13.84 -1.98 -20.01
CA GLN A 158 13.53 -0.58 -20.25
C GLN A 158 12.18 -0.16 -19.64
N GLU A 159 11.13 -0.94 -19.88
CA GLU A 159 9.81 -0.75 -19.25
C GLU A 159 9.89 -0.84 -17.72
N TYR A 160 10.70 -1.78 -17.23
CA TYR A 160 11.01 -1.96 -15.81
C TYR A 160 11.73 -0.77 -15.20
N SER A 161 12.80 -0.29 -15.85
CA SER A 161 13.53 0.90 -15.38
C SER A 161 12.63 2.13 -15.37
N SER A 162 11.69 2.24 -16.32
CA SER A 162 10.71 3.33 -16.34
C SER A 162 9.71 3.22 -15.18
N ALA A 163 9.12 2.05 -14.96
CA ALA A 163 8.15 1.84 -13.88
C ALA A 163 8.78 2.08 -12.50
N SER A 164 10.01 1.58 -12.29
CA SER A 164 10.73 1.78 -11.03
C SER A 164 11.21 3.21 -10.84
N ASN A 165 11.63 3.92 -11.89
CA ASN A 165 11.96 5.33 -11.79
C ASN A 165 10.72 6.18 -11.48
N VAL A 166 9.55 5.85 -12.04
CA VAL A 166 8.31 6.54 -11.72
C VAL A 166 7.87 6.24 -10.29
N TYR A 167 7.99 5.00 -9.82
CA TYR A 167 7.75 4.62 -8.43
C TYR A 167 8.65 5.40 -7.45
N MET A 168 9.96 5.41 -7.69
CA MET A 168 10.93 6.13 -6.87
C MET A 168 10.73 7.66 -6.94
N TYR A 169 10.39 8.20 -8.11
CA TYR A 169 10.10 9.63 -8.29
C TYR A 169 8.82 10.06 -7.56
N ARG A 170 7.74 9.27 -7.65
CA ARG A 170 6.48 9.56 -6.94
C ARG A 170 6.66 9.47 -5.44
N ARG A 171 7.43 8.50 -4.95
CA ARG A 171 7.85 8.41 -3.53
C ARG A 171 8.48 9.71 -3.04
N ASP A 172 9.33 10.31 -3.85
CA ASP A 172 10.04 11.54 -3.47
C ASP A 172 9.14 12.80 -3.60
N TYR A 173 8.01 12.74 -4.32
CA TYR A 173 7.14 13.89 -4.63
C TYR A 173 5.82 13.94 -3.83
N ASP A 174 5.16 12.80 -3.59
CA ASP A 174 3.81 12.74 -3.01
C ASP A 174 3.79 12.63 -1.46
N GLY A 175 4.96 12.59 -0.82
CA GLY A 175 5.09 12.69 0.64
C GLY A 175 4.60 11.47 1.46
N HIS A 176 3.77 10.59 0.89
CA HIS A 176 3.37 9.33 1.50
C HIS A 176 4.12 8.16 0.83
N PRO A 177 4.81 7.27 1.57
CA PRO A 177 5.73 6.27 1.01
C PRO A 177 5.05 5.09 0.30
N PHE A 178 3.72 5.03 0.27
CA PHE A 178 2.94 3.92 -0.28
C PHE A 178 1.93 4.40 -1.32
N PHE A 179 1.85 3.72 -2.47
CA PHE A 179 1.05 4.13 -3.63
C PHE A 179 0.11 3.02 -4.10
N GLY A 180 -1.13 3.02 -3.61
CA GLY A 180 -2.11 1.97 -3.97
C GLY A 180 -2.49 1.99 -5.45
N ARG A 181 -2.64 3.18 -6.04
CA ARG A 181 -3.11 3.33 -7.41
C ARG A 181 -2.06 3.09 -8.49
N TYR A 182 -0.77 3.21 -8.15
CA TYR A 182 0.31 3.10 -9.14
C TYR A 182 0.53 1.64 -9.58
N LEU A 183 0.52 0.71 -8.62
CA LEU A 183 0.65 -0.73 -8.88
C LEU A 183 -0.52 -1.28 -9.71
N TYR A 184 -1.73 -0.78 -9.48
CA TYR A 184 -2.91 -1.17 -10.25
C TYR A 184 -2.78 -0.75 -11.74
N SER A 185 -2.35 0.49 -12.01
CA SER A 185 -2.14 0.94 -13.39
C SER A 185 -1.01 0.18 -14.11
N ASP A 186 0.09 -0.10 -13.40
CA ASP A 186 1.22 -0.81 -14.01
C ASP A 186 0.90 -2.29 -14.27
N LYS A 187 0.21 -2.99 -13.36
CA LYS A 187 -0.25 -4.37 -13.57
C LYS A 187 -1.19 -4.49 -14.77
N SER A 188 -2.12 -3.55 -14.93
CA SER A 188 -3.06 -3.53 -16.05
C SER A 188 -2.35 -3.35 -17.41
N LYS A 189 -1.21 -2.64 -17.44
CA LYS A 189 -0.41 -2.43 -18.65
C LYS A 189 0.25 -3.71 -19.17
N TYR A 190 0.54 -4.66 -18.28
CA TYR A 190 1.24 -5.90 -18.61
C TYR A 190 0.34 -7.15 -18.55
N TYR A 191 -0.98 -6.98 -18.45
CA TYR A 191 -1.95 -8.07 -18.27
C TYR A 191 -1.59 -9.00 -17.10
N CYS A 192 -1.03 -8.42 -16.03
CA CYS A 192 -0.81 -9.17 -14.80
C CYS A 192 -2.19 -9.38 -14.13
N ASP A 193 -2.89 -10.45 -14.49
CA ASP A 193 -4.14 -10.84 -13.82
C ASP A 193 -3.88 -11.03 -12.31
N GLU A 194 -4.88 -10.69 -11.49
CA GLU A 194 -4.85 -10.73 -10.01
C GLU A 194 -4.27 -12.02 -9.44
#